data_AF-X0XRU2-F1
#
_entry.id   AF-X0XRU2-F1
#
_cell.length_a   1.000
_cell.length_b   1.000
_cell.length_c   1.000
_cell.angle_alpha   90.00
_cell.angle_beta   90.00
_cell.angle_gamma   90.00
#
_symmetry.space_group_name_H-M   'P 1'
#
loop_
_entity.id
_entity.type
_entity.pdbx_description
1 polymer ?
#
loop_
_entity_poly.entity_id
_entity_poly.type
_entity_poly.pdbx_seq_one_letter_code
_entity_poly.pdbx_strand_id
1 'polypeptide(L)'
;VDQTHAEMKVRFSWAESIAESIIVGAVETIKETSSPSDKSCVLAFTSGTSLETPVRVEFSQPRERSVEGLQAADGTIYSVQPVRSQEDVFLETTVGMTTAKMGIGMLPGRKLINFYINDFEYYDGDEPGLLELRLIADRQPVGHFDIEDFKKQAYELIKSKQYKKIHLVAVRPSQSIYAAVVPLRPWAFTQLSPVDEAPKSESSDTFEASKNHVSNRFYSITFNKDGTFNAANAITGRRYERLHAFEDFGDRGDVYTFGRVEP
;
A
#
# COMPACT_ATOMS: atom_id res chain seq x y z
N VAL A 1 -35.51 -4.97 18.98
CA VAL A 1 -34.50 -3.90 19.23
C VAL A 1 -33.23 -4.18 18.43
N ASP A 2 -32.68 -5.40 18.48
CA ASP A 2 -31.49 -5.76 17.68
C ASP A 2 -31.70 -5.67 16.16
N GLN A 3 -32.91 -5.97 15.69
CA GLN A 3 -33.29 -5.75 14.30
C GLN A 3 -33.12 -4.28 13.88
N THR A 4 -33.47 -3.33 14.75
CA THR A 4 -33.31 -1.90 14.48
C THR A 4 -31.83 -1.52 14.38
N HIS A 5 -30.96 -2.08 15.23
CA HIS A 5 -29.52 -1.87 15.11
C HIS A 5 -28.94 -2.50 13.84
N ALA A 6 -29.44 -3.67 13.42
CA ALA A 6 -29.05 -4.28 12.15
C ALA A 6 -29.44 -3.40 10.96
N GLU A 7 -30.65 -2.84 10.97
CA GLU A 7 -31.10 -1.88 9.96
C GLU A 7 -30.26 -0.59 9.96
N MET A 8 -29.82 -0.11 11.13
CA MET A 8 -28.89 1.04 11.21
C MET A 8 -27.54 0.73 10.57
N LYS A 9 -26.98 -0.48 10.77
CA LYS A 9 -25.73 -0.90 10.11
C LYS A 9 -25.86 -0.87 8.59
N VAL A 10 -27.00 -1.32 8.06
CA VAL A 10 -27.27 -1.24 6.62
C VAL A 10 -27.29 0.21 6.14
N ARG A 11 -27.93 1.12 6.89
CA ARG A 11 -27.95 2.55 6.54
C ARG A 11 -26.56 3.19 6.58
N PHE A 12 -25.73 2.84 7.57
CA PHE A 12 -24.33 3.30 7.62
C PHE A 12 -23.54 2.79 6.41
N SER A 13 -23.67 1.51 6.06
CA SER A 13 -23.02 0.93 4.88
C SER A 13 -23.45 1.60 3.57
N TRP A 14 -24.74 1.92 3.43
CA TRP A 14 -25.22 2.65 2.25
C TRP A 14 -24.66 4.07 2.19
N ALA A 15 -24.63 4.79 3.32
CA ALA A 15 -24.06 6.14 3.37
C ALA A 15 -22.57 6.14 3.04
N GLU A 16 -21.82 5.16 3.56
CA GLU A 16 -20.40 4.95 3.25
C GLU A 16 -20.18 4.68 1.75
N SER A 17 -20.94 3.75 1.16
CA SER A 17 -20.84 3.42 -0.27
C SER A 17 -21.13 4.62 -1.18
N ILE A 18 -22.13 5.44 -0.84
CA ILE A 18 -22.42 6.68 -1.56
C ILE A 18 -21.25 7.66 -1.46
N ALA A 19 -20.71 7.86 -0.25
CA ALA A 19 -19.58 8.76 -0.03
C ALA A 19 -18.32 8.31 -0.78
N GLU A 20 -17.99 7.02 -0.74
CA GLU A 20 -16.89 6.43 -1.51
C GLU A 20 -17.06 6.65 -3.01
N SER A 21 -18.27 6.43 -3.55
CA SER A 21 -18.56 6.67 -4.96
C SER A 21 -18.32 8.13 -5.37
N ILE A 22 -18.73 9.09 -4.52
CA ILE A 22 -18.48 10.52 -4.75
C ILE A 22 -16.97 10.83 -4.71
N ILE A 23 -16.24 10.26 -3.75
CA ILE A 23 -14.79 10.44 -3.64
C ILE A 23 -14.07 9.90 -4.88
N VAL A 24 -14.44 8.69 -5.35
CA VAL A 24 -13.86 8.08 -6.55
C VAL A 24 -14.10 8.98 -7.77
N GLY A 25 -15.34 9.44 -7.98
CA GLY A 25 -15.67 10.34 -9.09
C GLY A 25 -14.92 11.69 -9.02
N ALA A 26 -14.75 12.25 -7.82
CA ALA A 26 -13.95 13.45 -7.62
C ALA A 26 -12.47 13.21 -7.98
N VAL A 27 -11.88 12.10 -7.53
CA VAL A 27 -10.50 11.71 -7.84
C VAL A 27 -10.29 11.52 -9.35
N GLU A 28 -11.23 10.88 -10.05
CA GLU A 28 -11.19 10.74 -11.51
C GLU A 28 -11.23 12.09 -12.22
N THR A 29 -12.15 12.98 -11.83
CA THR A 29 -12.25 14.34 -12.38
C THR A 29 -10.93 15.11 -12.20
N ILE A 30 -10.29 14.98 -11.04
CA ILE A 30 -9.00 15.63 -10.76
C ILE A 30 -7.88 15.06 -11.64
N LYS A 31 -7.83 13.74 -11.85
CA LYS A 31 -6.87 13.10 -12.75
C LYS A 31 -7.04 13.59 -14.19
N GLU A 32 -8.28 13.66 -14.68
CA GLU A 32 -8.58 14.16 -16.04
C GLU A 32 -8.21 15.64 -16.22
N THR A 33 -8.36 16.44 -15.17
CA THR A 33 -8.04 17.88 -15.20
C THR A 33 -6.54 18.14 -15.04
N SER A 34 -5.79 17.20 -14.48
CA SER A 34 -4.33 17.29 -14.37
C SER A 34 -3.66 17.10 -15.74
N SER A 35 -2.76 18.01 -16.12
CA SER A 35 -2.07 17.93 -17.41
C SER A 35 -1.21 16.66 -17.48
N PRO A 36 -1.24 15.90 -18.59
CA PRO A 36 -0.40 14.72 -18.75
C PRO A 36 1.06 15.16 -18.71
N SER A 37 1.72 14.82 -17.60
CA SER A 37 3.16 14.92 -17.45
C SER A 37 3.71 13.51 -17.39
N ASP A 38 4.79 13.22 -18.11
CA ASP A 38 5.47 11.91 -18.07
C ASP A 38 6.10 11.60 -16.69
N LYS A 39 6.05 12.55 -15.75
CA LYS A 39 6.58 12.39 -14.40
C LYS A 39 5.49 11.90 -13.45
N SER A 40 5.79 10.82 -12.73
CA SER A 40 4.97 10.31 -11.64
C SER A 40 4.79 11.37 -10.55
N CYS A 41 3.55 11.55 -10.08
CA CYS A 41 3.24 12.45 -8.98
C CYS A 41 2.29 11.78 -7.98
N VAL A 42 2.37 12.24 -6.74
CA VAL A 42 1.47 11.90 -5.64
C VAL A 42 0.63 13.13 -5.36
N LEU A 43 -0.68 12.98 -5.48
CA LEU A 43 -1.62 14.05 -5.17
C LEU A 43 -2.28 13.78 -3.82
N ALA A 44 -2.07 14.67 -2.87
CA ALA A 44 -2.66 14.56 -1.54
C ALA A 44 -3.66 15.69 -1.30
N PHE A 45 -4.80 15.35 -0.72
CA PHE A 45 -5.81 16.31 -0.26
C PHE A 45 -6.14 16.04 1.20
N THR A 46 -6.28 17.10 1.98
CA THR A 46 -6.68 17.01 3.38
C THR A 46 -7.83 17.98 3.63
N SER A 47 -8.95 17.45 4.12
CA SER A 47 -10.17 18.20 4.46
C SER A 47 -10.19 18.69 5.91
N GLY A 48 -9.07 18.53 6.65
CA GLY A 48 -8.97 18.99 8.03
C GLY A 48 -9.02 20.52 8.16
N THR A 49 -9.26 21.03 9.37
CA THR A 49 -9.25 22.47 9.68
C THR A 49 -7.96 22.94 10.36
N SER A 50 -7.16 22.01 10.90
CA SER A 50 -5.87 22.25 11.54
C SER A 50 -4.90 21.11 11.23
N LEU A 51 -3.63 21.45 10.97
CA LEU A 51 -2.54 20.51 10.76
C LEU A 51 -1.41 20.81 11.76
N GLU A 52 -1.73 20.73 13.05
CA GLU A 52 -0.69 20.62 14.08
C GLU A 52 0.10 19.30 13.92
N THR A 53 -0.47 18.33 13.21
CA THR A 53 0.13 17.02 12.98
C THR A 53 0.41 16.83 11.49
N PRO A 54 1.64 16.43 11.09
CA PRO A 54 1.91 16.08 9.71
C PRO A 54 1.12 14.83 9.29
N VAL A 55 0.79 14.74 8.01
CA VAL A 55 -0.06 13.69 7.44
C VAL A 55 0.81 12.54 6.93
N ARG A 56 0.43 11.32 7.26
CA ARG A 56 1.02 10.12 6.68
C ARG A 56 0.46 9.89 5.28
N VAL A 57 1.34 9.93 4.28
CA VAL A 57 1.02 9.65 2.88
C VAL A 57 1.68 8.34 2.50
N GLU A 58 0.89 7.36 2.06
CA GLU A 58 1.39 6.14 1.42
C GLU A 58 1.23 6.23 -0.09
N PHE A 59 2.23 5.79 -0.83
CA PHE A 59 2.20 5.75 -2.29
C PHE A 59 3.01 4.58 -2.83
N SER A 60 2.69 4.18 -4.05
CA SER A 60 3.43 3.13 -4.76
C SER A 60 4.25 3.68 -5.93
N GLN A 61 5.36 3.02 -6.21
CA GLN A 61 6.16 3.21 -7.42
C GLN A 61 6.52 1.85 -8.04
N PRO A 62 6.78 1.79 -9.37
CA PRO A 62 7.41 0.63 -9.97
C PRO A 62 8.73 0.29 -9.25
N ARG A 63 8.98 -1.00 -8.94
CA ARG A 63 10.17 -1.43 -8.17
C ARG A 63 11.51 -1.00 -8.77
N GLU A 64 11.59 -0.82 -10.08
CA GLU A 64 12.79 -0.33 -10.77
C GLU A 64 13.14 1.11 -10.41
N ARG A 65 12.17 1.89 -9.92
CA ARG A 65 12.37 3.27 -9.48
C ARG A 65 12.63 3.31 -7.98
N SER A 66 13.89 3.51 -7.61
CA SER A 66 14.23 3.87 -6.24
C SER A 66 13.64 5.23 -5.90
N VAL A 67 13.12 5.37 -4.69
CA VAL A 67 12.63 6.63 -4.13
C VAL A 67 13.34 6.85 -2.82
N GLU A 68 14.09 7.94 -2.73
CA GLU A 68 14.80 8.35 -1.51
C GLU A 68 14.17 9.58 -0.86
N GLY A 69 13.28 10.27 -1.58
CA GLY A 69 12.57 11.43 -1.07
C GLY A 69 11.24 11.68 -1.77
N LEU A 70 10.44 12.55 -1.15
CA LEU A 70 9.19 13.06 -1.71
C LEU A 70 9.27 14.58 -1.75
N GLN A 71 9.37 15.16 -2.94
CA GLN A 71 9.58 16.59 -3.15
C GLN A 71 8.25 17.35 -3.28
N ALA A 72 8.12 18.47 -2.56
CA ALA A 72 7.02 19.42 -2.73
C ALA A 72 7.33 20.50 -3.78
N ALA A 73 6.29 21.24 -4.19
CA ALA A 73 6.40 22.30 -5.19
C ALA A 73 7.37 23.45 -4.82
N ASP A 74 7.66 23.64 -3.54
CA ASP A 74 8.64 24.62 -3.05
C ASP A 74 10.10 24.10 -3.06
N GLY A 75 10.30 22.87 -3.53
CA GLY A 75 11.60 22.20 -3.60
C GLY A 75 11.99 21.44 -2.32
N THR A 76 11.20 21.54 -1.24
CA THR A 76 11.45 20.79 0.00
C THR A 76 11.33 19.30 -0.26
N ILE A 77 12.29 18.51 0.21
CA ILE A 77 12.29 17.05 0.12
C ILE A 77 11.96 16.48 1.50
N TYR A 78 10.98 15.60 1.57
CA TYR A 78 10.61 14.86 2.78
C TYR A 78 11.18 13.44 2.73
N SER A 79 11.62 12.94 3.88
CA SER A 79 12.07 11.55 4.01
C SER A 79 10.93 10.58 3.69
N VAL A 80 11.28 9.50 2.97
CA VAL A 80 10.39 8.38 2.70
C VAL A 80 10.91 7.14 3.41
N GLN A 81 10.00 6.27 3.85
CA GLN A 81 10.31 4.97 4.40
C GLN A 81 9.72 3.88 3.49
N PRO A 82 10.51 2.91 3.03
CA PRO A 82 9.96 1.72 2.38
C PRO A 82 9.18 0.90 3.41
N VAL A 83 7.92 0.61 3.11
CA VAL A 83 7.01 -0.11 4.03
C VAL A 83 6.98 -1.60 3.70
N ARG A 84 6.77 -1.94 2.42
CA ARG A 84 6.67 -3.32 1.94
C ARG A 84 6.85 -3.37 0.42
N SER A 85 7.47 -4.43 -0.09
CA SER A 85 7.32 -4.83 -1.50
C SER A 85 6.13 -5.79 -1.60
N GLN A 86 5.08 -5.41 -2.33
CA GLN A 86 3.94 -6.29 -2.57
C GLN A 86 3.98 -6.77 -4.02
N GLU A 87 4.16 -8.08 -4.20
CA GLU A 87 3.84 -8.73 -5.47
C GLU A 87 2.37 -9.11 -5.43
N ASP A 88 1.56 -8.49 -6.29
CA ASP A 88 0.13 -8.80 -6.43
C ASP A 88 -0.01 -9.89 -7.48
N VAL A 89 0.03 -11.15 -7.01
CA VAL A 89 -0.20 -12.34 -7.82
C VAL A 89 -1.69 -12.51 -8.03
N PHE A 90 -2.17 -12.30 -9.26
CA PHE A 90 -3.60 -12.41 -9.58
C PHE A 90 -3.95 -13.66 -10.40
N LEU A 91 -2.93 -14.39 -10.88
CA LEU A 91 -3.08 -15.69 -11.52
C LEU A 91 -1.84 -16.52 -11.21
N GLU A 92 -2.07 -17.72 -10.69
CA GLU A 92 -1.02 -18.70 -10.44
C GLU A 92 -1.55 -20.08 -10.83
N THR A 93 -0.87 -20.76 -11.74
CA THR A 93 -1.29 -22.10 -12.18
C THR A 93 -0.14 -22.90 -12.77
N THR A 94 -0.21 -24.22 -12.65
CA THR A 94 0.76 -25.13 -13.27
C THR A 94 0.05 -26.03 -14.26
N VAL A 95 0.48 -26.01 -15.52
CA VAL A 95 -0.14 -26.77 -16.60
C VAL A 95 0.88 -27.53 -17.44
N GLY A 96 0.44 -28.62 -18.08
CA GLY A 96 1.29 -29.36 -19.03
C GLY A 96 1.56 -28.55 -20.31
N MET A 97 2.65 -28.86 -21.02
CA MET A 97 3.07 -28.09 -22.21
C MET A 97 2.01 -28.05 -23.33
N THR A 98 1.21 -29.10 -23.49
CA THR A 98 0.13 -29.13 -24.49
C THR A 98 -0.95 -28.08 -24.18
N THR A 99 -1.36 -28.00 -22.91
CA THR A 99 -2.33 -27.01 -22.42
C THR A 99 -1.75 -25.60 -22.51
N ALA A 100 -0.48 -25.43 -22.13
CA ALA A 100 0.25 -24.16 -22.27
C ALA A 100 0.26 -23.67 -23.72
N LYS A 101 0.61 -24.56 -24.66
CA LYS A 101 0.64 -24.28 -26.09
C LYS A 101 -0.71 -23.78 -26.62
N MET A 102 -1.79 -24.46 -26.21
CA MET A 102 -3.15 -24.05 -26.59
C MET A 102 -3.51 -22.69 -26.00
N GLY A 103 -3.24 -22.47 -24.71
CA GLY A 103 -3.51 -21.20 -24.03
C GLY A 103 -2.78 -20.01 -24.66
N ILE A 104 -1.47 -20.13 -24.90
CA ILE A 104 -0.66 -19.09 -25.55
C ILE A 104 -1.16 -18.81 -26.97
N GLY A 105 -1.53 -19.83 -27.72
CA GLY A 105 -2.09 -19.68 -29.06
C GLY A 105 -3.44 -18.97 -29.11
N MET A 106 -4.22 -19.05 -28.03
CA MET A 106 -5.55 -18.42 -27.94
C MET A 106 -5.53 -16.98 -27.41
N LEU A 107 -4.37 -16.44 -27.02
CA LEU A 107 -4.27 -15.06 -26.54
C LEU A 107 -4.60 -14.06 -27.67
N PRO A 108 -5.71 -13.29 -27.56
CA PRO A 108 -6.22 -12.43 -28.63
C PRO A 108 -5.50 -11.06 -28.64
N GLY A 109 -4.19 -11.06 -28.47
CA GLY A 109 -3.40 -9.87 -28.15
C GLY A 109 -2.90 -9.90 -26.71
N ARG A 110 -2.35 -8.80 -26.22
CA ARG A 110 -1.73 -8.71 -24.89
C ARG A 110 -2.72 -8.73 -23.72
N LYS A 111 -4.03 -8.87 -23.96
CA LYS A 111 -5.04 -8.82 -22.89
C LYS A 111 -5.25 -10.21 -22.28
N LEU A 112 -5.11 -10.30 -20.97
CA LEU A 112 -5.34 -11.49 -20.16
C LEU A 112 -6.33 -11.14 -19.04
N ILE A 113 -7.55 -11.69 -19.10
CA ILE A 113 -8.67 -11.35 -18.19
C ILE A 113 -8.94 -9.82 -18.25
N ASN A 114 -8.66 -9.10 -17.16
CA ASN A 114 -8.85 -7.66 -16.99
C ASN A 114 -7.52 -6.89 -17.03
N PHE A 115 -6.42 -7.56 -17.36
CA PHE A 115 -5.07 -6.99 -17.36
C PHE A 115 -4.46 -7.05 -18.76
N TYR A 116 -3.50 -6.15 -19.01
CA TYR A 116 -2.65 -6.13 -20.19
C TYR A 116 -1.27 -6.62 -19.79
N ILE A 117 -0.80 -7.68 -20.44
CA ILE A 117 0.57 -8.17 -20.36
C ILE A 117 1.46 -7.08 -20.97
N ASN A 118 2.39 -6.60 -20.15
CA ASN A 118 3.33 -5.54 -20.48
C ASN A 118 4.73 -6.11 -20.69
N ASP A 119 5.07 -7.21 -20.01
CA ASP A 119 6.35 -7.91 -20.17
C ASP A 119 6.24 -9.39 -19.75
N PHE A 120 7.28 -10.19 -20.05
CA PHE A 120 7.36 -11.59 -19.67
C PHE A 120 8.80 -12.04 -19.40
N GLU A 121 8.94 -12.98 -18.47
CA GLU A 121 10.24 -13.56 -18.10
C GLU A 121 10.13 -15.08 -18.00
N TYR A 122 11.20 -15.77 -18.36
CA TYR A 122 11.32 -17.22 -18.25
C TYR A 122 12.43 -17.58 -17.26
N TYR A 123 12.14 -18.52 -16.37
CA TYR A 123 13.11 -19.07 -15.42
C TYR A 123 13.07 -20.60 -15.43
N ASP A 124 14.21 -21.23 -15.15
CA ASP A 124 14.22 -22.63 -14.77
C ASP A 124 13.56 -22.76 -13.39
N GLY A 125 12.49 -23.55 -13.31
CA GLY A 125 11.80 -23.78 -12.05
C GLY A 125 12.59 -24.67 -11.10
N ASP A 126 12.19 -24.66 -9.82
CA ASP A 126 12.85 -25.43 -8.74
C ASP A 126 12.88 -26.96 -8.97
N GLU A 127 11.99 -27.46 -9.83
CA GLU A 127 11.91 -28.87 -10.18
C GLU A 127 12.45 -29.16 -11.60
N PRO A 128 13.18 -30.27 -11.81
CA PRO A 128 13.65 -30.65 -13.13
C PRO A 128 12.52 -30.76 -14.18
N GLY A 129 12.64 -29.97 -15.25
CA GLY A 129 11.67 -29.94 -16.34
C GLY A 129 10.43 -29.10 -16.04
N LEU A 130 10.46 -28.23 -15.03
CA LEU A 130 9.50 -27.16 -14.81
C LEU A 130 10.05 -25.85 -15.41
N LEU A 131 9.28 -25.23 -16.30
CA LEU A 131 9.53 -23.86 -16.76
C LEU A 131 8.69 -22.91 -15.92
N GLU A 132 9.28 -21.88 -15.34
CA GLU A 132 8.51 -20.78 -14.77
C GLU A 132 8.36 -19.68 -15.82
N LEU A 133 7.11 -19.31 -16.11
CA LEU A 133 6.76 -18.18 -16.95
C LEU A 133 6.10 -17.13 -16.08
N ARG A 134 6.77 -16.00 -15.94
CA ARG A 134 6.26 -14.84 -15.24
C ARG A 134 5.71 -13.86 -16.26
N LEU A 135 4.43 -13.53 -16.14
CA LEU A 135 3.79 -12.45 -16.91
C LEU A 135 3.69 -11.21 -16.03
N ILE A 136 4.27 -10.10 -16.49
CA ILE A 136 4.15 -8.80 -15.84
C ILE A 136 3.00 -8.07 -16.52
N ALA A 137 1.92 -7.83 -15.80
CA ALA A 137 0.69 -7.26 -16.35
C ALA A 137 0.14 -6.11 -15.51
N ASP A 138 -0.63 -5.20 -16.09
CA ASP A 138 -1.31 -4.14 -15.33
C ASP A 138 -2.70 -3.81 -15.92
N ARG A 139 -3.50 -3.00 -15.22
CA ARG A 139 -4.85 -2.59 -15.69
C ARG A 139 -4.81 -1.73 -16.95
N GLN A 140 -3.66 -1.14 -17.22
CA GLN A 140 -3.41 -0.34 -18.40
C GLN A 140 -2.22 -0.90 -19.18
N PRO A 141 -2.23 -0.74 -20.51
CA PRO A 141 -1.08 -1.08 -21.31
C PRO A 141 0.09 -0.13 -21.06
N VAL A 142 1.26 -0.69 -20.79
CA VAL A 142 2.51 0.04 -20.56
C VAL A 142 3.58 -0.51 -21.50
N GLY A 143 4.37 0.38 -22.12
CA GLY A 143 5.47 -0.02 -22.99
C GLY A 143 5.05 -0.70 -24.29
N HIS A 144 6.06 -1.21 -25.01
CA HIS A 144 5.88 -2.00 -26.22
C HIS A 144 5.98 -3.49 -25.87
N PHE A 145 4.92 -4.25 -26.13
CA PHE A 145 4.88 -5.70 -25.96
C PHE A 145 4.59 -6.33 -27.32
N ASP A 146 5.56 -7.05 -27.87
CA ASP A 146 5.39 -7.81 -29.11
C ASP A 146 4.85 -9.21 -28.79
N ILE A 147 3.55 -9.38 -28.99
CA ILE A 147 2.90 -10.67 -28.72
C ILE A 147 3.36 -11.78 -29.67
N GLU A 148 3.72 -11.44 -30.90
CA GLU A 148 4.13 -12.46 -31.87
C GLU A 148 5.53 -12.97 -31.56
N ASP A 149 6.41 -12.08 -31.07
CA ASP A 149 7.71 -12.49 -30.52
C ASP A 149 7.55 -13.36 -29.25
N PHE A 150 6.70 -12.93 -28.31
CA PHE A 150 6.37 -13.75 -27.13
C PHE A 150 5.88 -15.15 -27.52
N LYS A 151 4.89 -15.24 -28.42
CA LYS A 151 4.36 -16.54 -28.90
C LYS A 151 5.45 -17.38 -29.54
N LYS A 152 6.32 -16.77 -30.35
CA LYS A 152 7.44 -17.46 -31.00
C LYS A 152 8.40 -18.04 -29.97
N GLN A 153 8.88 -17.24 -29.02
CA GLN A 153 9.78 -17.69 -27.94
C GLN A 153 9.15 -18.82 -27.13
N ALA A 154 7.88 -18.67 -26.73
CA ALA A 154 7.17 -19.70 -25.99
C ALA A 154 7.06 -21.02 -26.78
N TYR A 155 6.79 -20.96 -28.09
CA TYR A 155 6.73 -22.15 -28.93
C TYR A 155 8.09 -22.82 -29.14
N GLU A 156 9.17 -22.05 -29.20
CA GLU A 156 10.53 -22.60 -29.26
C GLU A 156 10.88 -23.36 -27.97
N LEU A 157 10.57 -22.79 -26.79
CA LEU A 157 10.73 -23.47 -25.50
C LEU A 157 9.85 -24.72 -25.37
N ILE A 158 8.63 -24.69 -25.88
CA ILE A 158 7.76 -25.88 -25.91
C ILE A 158 8.32 -26.97 -26.84
N LYS A 159 8.89 -26.58 -27.99
CA LYS A 159 9.46 -27.52 -28.96
C LYS A 159 10.77 -28.13 -28.50
N SER A 160 11.53 -27.46 -27.63
CA SER A 160 12.82 -27.97 -27.13
C SER A 160 12.67 -29.30 -26.37
N LYS A 161 11.47 -29.58 -25.84
CA LYS A 161 11.15 -30.73 -24.97
C LYS A 161 11.99 -30.78 -23.68
N GLN A 162 12.71 -29.71 -23.35
CA GLN A 162 13.43 -29.57 -22.09
C GLN A 162 12.48 -29.57 -20.90
N TYR A 163 11.29 -28.97 -21.07
CA TYR A 163 10.29 -28.81 -20.02
C TYR A 163 9.07 -29.69 -20.27
N LYS A 164 8.49 -30.22 -19.19
CA LYS A 164 7.30 -31.09 -19.16
C LYS A 164 6.04 -30.33 -18.73
N LYS A 165 6.21 -29.27 -17.95
CA LYS A 165 5.14 -28.43 -17.41
C LYS A 165 5.63 -26.98 -17.29
N ILE A 166 4.68 -26.06 -17.32
CA ILE A 166 4.91 -24.63 -17.08
C ILE A 166 4.19 -24.22 -15.80
N HIS A 167 4.89 -23.52 -14.91
CA HIS A 167 4.31 -22.76 -13.83
C HIS A 167 4.12 -21.32 -14.31
N LEU A 168 2.88 -20.92 -14.49
CA LEU A 168 2.50 -19.60 -14.95
C LEU A 168 2.15 -18.74 -13.74
N VAL A 169 2.89 -17.64 -13.55
CA VAL A 169 2.58 -16.62 -12.54
C VAL A 169 2.33 -15.31 -13.25
N ALA A 170 1.11 -14.78 -13.17
CA ALA A 170 0.83 -13.42 -13.61
C ALA A 170 0.83 -12.49 -12.41
N VAL A 171 1.78 -11.56 -12.44
CA VAL A 171 1.98 -10.57 -11.39
C VAL A 171 1.69 -9.20 -11.95
N ARG A 172 1.22 -8.30 -11.09
CA ARG A 172 1.42 -6.87 -11.37
C ARG A 172 2.87 -6.49 -11.06
N PRO A 173 3.50 -5.58 -11.82
CA PRO A 173 4.85 -5.14 -11.54
C PRO A 173 4.93 -4.82 -10.06
N SER A 174 5.87 -5.48 -9.37
CA SER A 174 6.06 -5.35 -7.94
C SER A 174 6.10 -3.87 -7.61
N GLN A 175 5.12 -3.42 -6.84
CA GLN A 175 5.08 -2.04 -6.40
C GLN A 175 5.85 -1.97 -5.10
N SER A 176 6.81 -1.05 -5.04
CA SER A 176 7.40 -0.65 -3.77
C SER A 176 6.45 0.34 -3.13
N ILE A 177 6.01 0.04 -1.90
CA ILE A 177 5.17 0.93 -1.11
C ILE A 177 6.09 1.77 -0.23
N TYR A 178 5.92 3.09 -0.34
CA TYR A 178 6.63 4.08 0.46
C TYR A 178 5.64 4.83 1.34
N ALA A 179 6.09 5.24 2.52
CA ALA A 179 5.37 6.15 3.40
C ALA A 179 6.20 7.40 3.65
N ALA A 180 5.56 8.56 3.63
CA ALA A 180 6.14 9.83 4.01
C ALA A 180 5.25 10.52 5.04
N VAL A 181 5.85 11.33 5.90
CA VAL A 181 5.15 12.18 6.85
C VAL A 181 5.34 13.62 6.39
N VAL A 182 4.26 14.23 5.87
CA VAL A 182 4.33 15.51 5.13
C VAL A 182 3.40 16.53 5.77
N PRO A 183 3.86 17.77 6.02
CA PRO A 183 2.98 18.88 6.39
C PRO A 183 2.18 19.29 5.15
N LEU A 184 0.90 18.93 5.11
CA LEU A 184 0.00 19.32 4.03
C LEU A 184 -0.69 20.66 4.36
N ARG A 185 -1.39 21.25 3.39
CA ARG A 185 -2.26 22.41 3.62
C ARG A 185 -3.72 21.99 3.68
N PRO A 186 -4.50 22.43 4.68
CA PRO A 186 -5.92 22.08 4.78
C PRO A 186 -6.72 22.69 3.61
N TRP A 187 -7.73 21.95 3.14
CA TRP A 187 -8.60 22.32 2.01
C TRP A 187 -7.85 22.63 0.71
N ALA A 188 -6.66 22.06 0.53
CA ALA A 188 -5.84 22.25 -0.65
C ALA A 188 -5.29 20.93 -1.18
N PHE A 189 -5.16 20.87 -2.50
CA PHE A 189 -4.39 19.82 -3.16
C PHE A 189 -2.90 20.16 -3.06
N THR A 190 -2.11 19.19 -2.62
CA THR A 190 -0.67 19.25 -2.62
C THR A 190 -0.15 18.22 -3.60
N GLN A 191 0.56 18.69 -4.62
CA GLN A 191 1.28 17.84 -5.55
C GLN A 191 2.68 17.57 -4.99
N LEU A 192 3.03 16.30 -4.94
CA LEU A 192 4.32 15.80 -4.48
C LEU A 192 4.94 14.94 -5.59
N SER A 193 6.26 14.97 -5.71
CA SER A 193 7.00 14.22 -6.72
C SER A 193 7.98 13.27 -6.04
N PRO A 194 7.87 11.95 -6.27
CA PRO A 194 8.91 11.01 -5.85
C PRO A 194 10.24 11.36 -6.52
N VAL A 195 11.31 11.38 -5.73
CA VAL A 195 12.67 11.70 -6.17
C VAL A 195 13.65 10.64 -5.65
N ASP A 196 14.75 10.45 -6.38
CA ASP A 196 15.91 9.64 -6.01
C ASP A 196 16.91 10.40 -5.12
N GLU A 197 16.65 11.67 -4.83
CA GLU A 197 17.40 12.49 -3.89
C GLU A 197 16.85 12.36 -2.47
N ALA A 198 17.71 11.96 -1.52
CA ALA A 198 17.41 12.03 -0.10
C ALA A 198 17.35 13.49 0.40
N PRO A 199 16.53 13.78 1.43
CA PRO A 199 16.52 15.11 2.04
C PRO A 199 17.89 15.47 2.62
N LYS A 200 18.29 16.73 2.47
CA LYS A 200 19.47 17.26 3.16
C LYS A 200 19.22 17.12 4.66
N SER A 201 20.12 16.42 5.36
CA SER A 201 20.04 16.19 6.80
C SER A 201 20.10 17.54 7.53
N GLU A 202 18.94 18.13 7.77
CA GLU A 202 18.78 19.25 8.65
C GLU A 202 18.06 18.78 9.91
N SER A 203 18.78 18.87 11.02
CA SER A 203 18.38 18.68 12.43
C SER A 203 18.65 17.32 13.07
N SER A 204 19.39 17.44 14.17
CA SER A 204 19.66 16.46 15.22
C SER A 204 18.49 16.34 16.21
N ASP A 205 17.24 16.41 15.74
CA ASP A 205 16.11 16.21 16.64
C ASP A 205 16.12 14.74 17.08
N THR A 206 16.54 14.54 18.33
CA THR A 206 16.78 13.25 19.00
C THR A 206 15.46 12.51 19.20
N PHE A 207 14.97 11.89 18.13
CA PHE A 207 14.04 10.78 18.25
C PHE A 207 14.85 9.52 18.57
N GLU A 208 14.60 8.94 19.74
CA GLU A 208 15.20 7.67 20.13
C GLU A 208 14.10 6.64 20.32
N ALA A 209 14.27 5.48 19.70
CA ALA A 209 13.37 4.35 19.88
C ALA A 209 14.16 3.09 20.18
N SER A 210 13.73 2.36 21.20
CA SER A 210 14.23 1.03 21.56
C SER A 210 13.05 0.13 21.93
N LYS A 211 13.34 -1.13 22.29
CA LYS A 211 12.32 -2.17 22.54
C LYS A 211 11.24 -1.74 23.55
N ASN A 212 11.59 -0.95 24.56
CA ASN A 212 10.71 -0.57 25.66
C ASN A 212 10.75 0.92 25.98
N HIS A 213 11.26 1.74 25.06
CA HIS A 213 11.40 3.16 25.28
C HIS A 213 11.29 3.92 23.96
N VAL A 214 10.55 5.03 23.96
CA VAL A 214 10.47 5.97 22.85
C VAL A 214 10.59 7.37 23.42
N SER A 215 11.48 8.19 22.89
CA SER A 215 11.65 9.57 23.31
C SER A 215 11.81 10.52 22.13
N ASN A 216 11.39 11.76 22.35
CA ASN A 216 11.66 12.89 21.49
C ASN A 216 11.87 14.14 22.37
N ARG A 217 12.00 15.31 21.75
CA ARG A 217 12.19 16.58 22.47
C ARG A 217 11.07 16.96 23.46
N PHE A 218 9.89 16.37 23.33
CA PHE A 218 8.70 16.70 24.13
C PHE A 218 8.41 15.66 25.20
N TYR A 219 8.49 14.38 24.84
CA TYR A 219 8.04 13.27 25.68
C TYR A 219 9.05 12.12 25.69
N SER A 220 9.11 11.45 26.82
CA SER A 220 9.81 10.18 27.01
C SER A 220 8.80 9.15 27.54
N ILE A 221 8.60 8.08 26.78
CA ILE A 221 7.66 7.00 27.08
C ILE A 221 8.45 5.72 27.36
N THR A 222 8.16 5.06 28.47
CA THR A 222 8.75 3.76 28.83
C THR A 222 7.65 2.73 29.06
N PHE A 223 7.76 1.60 28.39
CA PHE A 223 6.78 0.52 28.45
C PHE A 223 7.11 -0.45 29.61
N ASN A 224 6.13 -0.68 30.46
CA ASN A 224 6.24 -1.57 31.62
C ASN A 224 5.96 -3.02 31.22
N LYS A 225 6.38 -3.97 32.07
CA LYS A 225 6.15 -5.42 31.82
C LYS A 225 4.68 -5.83 31.91
N ASP A 226 3.86 -5.05 32.61
CA ASP A 226 2.43 -5.29 32.79
C ASP A 226 1.56 -4.73 31.64
N GLY A 227 2.19 -4.22 30.57
CA GLY A 227 1.49 -3.65 29.42
C GLY A 227 1.12 -2.17 29.57
N THR A 228 1.29 -1.58 30.75
CA THR A 228 1.12 -0.13 30.95
C THR A 228 2.35 0.64 30.46
N PHE A 229 2.27 1.97 30.39
CA PHE A 229 3.44 2.81 30.13
C PHE A 229 3.53 4.01 31.08
N ASN A 230 4.76 4.49 31.27
CA ASN A 230 5.04 5.74 31.96
C ASN A 230 5.41 6.81 30.93
N ALA A 231 4.89 8.02 31.09
CA ALA A 231 5.21 9.16 30.23
C ALA A 231 5.81 10.30 31.05
N ALA A 232 6.90 10.87 30.57
CA ALA A 232 7.50 12.09 31.12
C ALA A 232 7.42 13.20 30.08
N ASN A 233 6.91 14.36 30.47
CA ASN A 233 6.94 15.58 29.66
C ASN A 233 8.24 16.33 29.96
N ALA A 234 9.12 16.44 28.95
CA ALA A 234 10.43 17.07 29.08
C ALA A 234 10.35 18.59 29.28
N ILE A 235 9.30 19.23 28.78
CA ILE A 235 9.08 20.68 28.93
C ILE A 235 8.63 21.01 30.35
N THR A 236 7.64 20.28 30.87
CA THR A 236 7.02 20.60 32.16
C THR A 236 7.62 19.84 33.34
N GLY A 237 8.49 18.85 33.09
CA GLY A 237 9.03 17.94 34.10
C GLY A 237 8.00 17.00 34.74
N ARG A 238 6.76 16.94 34.22
CA ARG A 238 5.68 16.13 34.79
C ARG A 238 5.84 14.68 34.40
N ARG A 239 5.51 13.78 35.34
CA ARG A 239 5.56 12.33 35.15
C ARG A 239 4.17 11.75 35.35
N TYR A 240 3.81 10.83 34.48
CA TYR A 240 2.56 10.10 34.50
C TYR A 240 2.91 8.61 34.52
N GLU A 241 2.33 7.86 35.44
CA GLU A 241 2.70 6.47 35.69
C GLU A 241 1.52 5.54 35.40
N ARG A 242 1.83 4.32 34.96
CA ARG A 242 0.87 3.25 34.70
C ARG A 242 -0.30 3.65 33.78
N LEU A 243 -0.03 4.47 32.77
CA LEU A 243 -0.99 4.84 31.75
C LEU A 243 -1.36 3.61 30.89
N HIS A 244 -2.54 3.66 30.27
CA HIS A 244 -3.05 2.59 29.41
C HIS A 244 -3.29 1.26 30.14
N ALA A 245 -3.70 1.34 31.41
CA ALA A 245 -4.24 0.19 32.12
C ALA A 245 -5.65 -0.14 31.60
N PHE A 246 -5.90 -1.42 31.34
CA PHE A 246 -7.23 -1.94 30.99
C PHE A 246 -7.88 -2.53 32.22
N GLU A 247 -9.10 -2.08 32.52
CA GLU A 247 -9.93 -2.62 33.58
C GLU A 247 -11.22 -3.16 32.97
N ASP A 248 -11.59 -4.38 33.35
CA ASP A 248 -12.81 -5.05 32.91
C ASP A 248 -13.70 -5.35 34.12
N PHE A 249 -14.99 -5.04 34.01
CA PHE A 249 -15.96 -5.21 35.08
C PHE A 249 -17.23 -5.84 34.51
N GLY A 250 -17.85 -6.72 35.30
CA GLY A 250 -19.20 -7.18 34.99
C GLY A 250 -20.19 -6.01 35.04
N ASP A 251 -21.10 -5.98 34.08
CA ASP A 251 -22.19 -5.00 34.01
C ASP A 251 -23.53 -5.72 34.07
N ARG A 252 -24.31 -5.46 35.13
CA ARG A 252 -25.69 -5.95 35.31
C ARG A 252 -26.75 -4.88 35.02
N GLY A 253 -26.32 -3.74 34.49
CA GLY A 253 -27.22 -2.70 34.02
C GLY A 253 -27.91 -3.09 32.71
N ASP A 254 -28.33 -2.10 31.95
CA ASP A 254 -28.97 -2.25 30.65
C ASP A 254 -28.31 -1.34 29.61
N VAL A 255 -28.90 -1.22 28.42
CA VAL A 255 -28.34 -0.37 27.34
C VAL A 255 -28.28 1.12 27.68
N TYR A 256 -28.89 1.56 28.79
CA TYR A 256 -28.88 2.95 29.26
C TYR A 256 -28.08 3.15 30.55
N THR A 257 -27.79 2.08 31.29
CA THR A 257 -27.23 2.16 32.64
C THR A 257 -26.08 1.18 32.80
N PHE A 258 -24.97 1.65 33.38
CA PHE A 258 -23.87 0.79 33.81
C PHE A 258 -24.07 0.45 35.29
N GLY A 259 -24.29 -0.84 35.58
CA GLY A 259 -24.45 -1.38 36.93
C GLY A 259 -23.29 -2.30 37.26
N ARG A 260 -22.22 -1.76 37.84
CA ARG A 260 -21.02 -2.53 38.20
C ARG A 260 -21.37 -3.73 39.09
N VAL A 261 -20.85 -4.89 38.71
CA VAL A 261 -20.81 -6.09 39.56
C VAL A 261 -19.44 -6.13 40.22
N GLU A 262 -19.42 -6.04 41.55
CA GLU A 262 -18.21 -6.27 42.32
C GLU A 262 -17.91 -7.78 42.37
N PRO A 263 -16.63 -8.18 42.36
CA PRO A 263 -16.23 -9.58 42.45
C PRO A 263 -16.69 -10.27 43.74
#